data_AF-A0A7S1RLL5-F1
#
_entry.id   AF-A0A7S1RLL5-F1
#
_cell.length_a   1.000
_cell.length_b   1.000
_cell.length_c   1.000
_cell.angle_alpha   90.00
_cell.angle_beta   90.00
_cell.angle_gamma   90.00
#
_symmetry.space_group_name_H-M   'P 1'
#
loop_
_entity.id
_entity.type
_entity.pdbx_description
1 polymer ?
#
loop_
_entity_poly.entity_id
_entity_poly.type
_entity_poly.pdbx_seq_one_letter_code
_entity_poly.pdbx_strand_id
1 'polypeptide(L)'
;VTLGFDSARRMLSEVAGNIVLDSLSSRKYWHFVRCGADALTMEVALQTRCTLSILTMEQRSNATDTNGVKEEPMSLMDVVDRMQEVITRRRNNGRASGVVLVSEHII
;
A
#
# COMPACT_ATOMS: atom_id res chain seq x y z
N VAL A 1 -9.64 8.39 -17.63
CA VAL A 1 -8.70 9.29 -16.91
C VAL A 1 -9.44 10.59 -16.64
N THR A 2 -9.51 11.00 -15.37
CA THR A 2 -10.24 12.21 -14.94
C THR A 2 -9.32 13.43 -14.98
N LEU A 3 -9.89 14.62 -15.16
CA LEU A 3 -9.15 15.89 -15.13
C LEU A 3 -8.49 16.07 -13.75
N GLY A 4 -7.21 16.44 -13.71
CA GLY A 4 -6.45 16.61 -12.46
C GLY A 4 -5.75 15.34 -11.94
N PHE A 5 -6.06 14.16 -12.50
CA PHE A 5 -5.43 12.90 -12.08
C PHE A 5 -3.91 12.92 -12.24
N ASP A 6 -3.40 13.38 -13.39
CA ASP A 6 -1.96 13.38 -13.67
C ASP A 6 -1.18 14.35 -12.76
N SER A 7 -1.76 15.51 -12.47
CA SER A 7 -1.18 16.49 -11.55
C SER A 7 -1.11 15.93 -10.12
N ALA A 8 -2.20 15.33 -9.64
CA ALA A 8 -2.25 14.70 -8.32
C ALA A 8 -1.27 13.51 -8.23
N ARG A 9 -1.20 12.69 -9.28
CA ARG A 9 -0.24 11.58 -9.40
C ARG A 9 1.19 12.06 -9.21
N ARG A 10 1.60 13.07 -9.98
CA ARG A 10 2.97 13.62 -9.90
C ARG A 10 3.29 14.14 -8.49
N MET A 11 2.41 14.96 -7.93
CA MET A 11 2.64 15.56 -6.61
C MET A 11 2.70 14.50 -5.50
N LEU A 12 1.76 13.55 -5.49
CA LEU A 12 1.74 12.50 -4.47
C LEU A 12 2.92 11.54 -4.61
N SER A 13 3.32 11.19 -5.83
CA SER A 13 4.51 10.37 -6.07
C SER A 13 5.79 11.04 -5.61
N GLU A 14 5.92 12.35 -5.79
CA GLU A 14 7.08 13.11 -5.30
C GLU A 14 7.16 13.07 -3.76
N VAL A 15 6.04 13.37 -3.09
CA VAL A 15 5.97 13.36 -1.62
C VAL A 15 6.19 11.96 -1.06
N ALA A 16 5.49 10.95 -1.59
CA ALA A 16 5.63 9.57 -1.16
C ALA A 16 7.04 9.02 -1.46
N GLY A 17 7.63 9.38 -2.59
CA GLY A 17 9.00 9.02 -2.95
C GLY A 17 10.03 9.58 -1.96
N ASN A 18 9.86 10.83 -1.54
CA ASN A 18 10.72 11.44 -0.53
C ASN A 18 10.61 10.70 0.82
N ILE A 19 9.41 10.28 1.22
CA ILE A 19 9.20 9.49 2.44
C ILE A 19 9.84 8.10 2.32
N VAL A 20 9.78 7.46 1.14
CA VAL A 20 10.46 6.18 0.90
C VAL A 20 11.97 6.33 1.05
N LEU A 21 12.57 7.40 0.50
CA LEU A 21 13.99 7.69 0.65
C LEU A 21 14.38 7.97 2.10
N ASP A 22 13.55 8.72 2.84
CA ASP A 22 13.78 8.99 4.26
C ASP A 22 13.68 7.73 5.13
N SER A 23 12.75 6.84 4.81
CA SER A 23 12.62 5.53 5.47
C SER A 23 13.88 4.66 5.24
N LEU A 24 14.46 4.73 4.04
CA LEU A 24 15.69 4.01 3.69
C LEU A 24 16.94 4.60 4.35
N SER A 25 16.99 5.92 4.54
CA SER A 25 18.11 6.62 5.17
C SER A 25 18.11 6.44 6.69
N SER A 26 16.95 6.63 7.33
CA SER A 26 16.80 6.58 8.79
C SER A 26 16.83 5.16 9.34
N ARG A 27 16.33 4.18 8.57
CA ARG A 27 16.22 2.74 8.92
C ARG A 27 15.49 2.46 10.24
N LYS A 28 14.64 3.37 10.68
CA LYS A 28 13.97 3.31 11.99
C LYS A 28 12.45 3.37 11.91
N TYR A 29 11.91 4.10 10.94
CA TYR A 29 10.49 4.43 10.91
C TYR A 29 9.71 3.62 9.89
N TRP A 30 8.48 3.29 10.29
CA TRP A 30 7.42 2.86 9.40
C TRP A 30 6.48 4.03 9.17
N HIS A 31 6.37 4.47 7.92
CA HIS A 31 5.47 5.57 7.55
C HIS A 31 4.20 5.00 6.96
N PHE A 32 3.06 5.46 7.49
CA PHE A 32 1.74 5.15 6.98
C PHE A 32 1.22 6.40 6.29
N VAL A 33 1.07 6.34 4.97
CA VAL A 33 0.67 7.48 4.15
C VAL A 33 -0.69 7.19 3.58
N ARG A 34 -1.68 7.96 4.03
CA ARG A 34 -3.01 7.96 3.43
C ARG A 34 -2.95 8.70 2.10
N CYS A 35 -3.29 8.02 1.02
CA CYS A 35 -3.42 8.56 -0.32
C CYS A 35 -4.91 8.67 -0.70
N GLY A 36 -5.20 9.17 -1.89
CA GLY A 36 -6.57 9.31 -2.38
C GLY A 36 -7.20 7.97 -2.78
N ALA A 37 -8.04 8.01 -3.82
CA ALA A 37 -8.72 6.84 -4.37
C ALA A 37 -7.75 5.71 -4.82
N ASP A 38 -8.26 4.48 -4.92
CA ASP A 38 -7.48 3.27 -5.22
C ASP A 38 -6.61 3.42 -6.48
N ALA A 39 -7.17 3.90 -7.60
CA ALA A 39 -6.44 4.03 -8.86
C ALA A 39 -5.24 4.99 -8.77
N LEU A 40 -5.39 6.08 -8.01
CA LEU A 40 -4.31 7.03 -7.78
C LEU A 40 -3.25 6.43 -6.85
N THR A 41 -3.69 5.77 -5.78
CA THR A 41 -2.80 5.12 -4.80
C THR A 41 -1.97 4.01 -5.46
N MET A 42 -2.57 3.21 -6.34
CA MET A 42 -1.88 2.17 -7.09
C MET A 42 -0.81 2.74 -8.01
N GLU A 43 -1.12 3.82 -8.72
CA GLU A 43 -0.17 4.49 -9.61
C GLU A 43 1.02 5.09 -8.84
N VAL A 44 0.76 5.70 -7.67
CA VAL A 44 1.79 6.20 -6.76
C VAL A 44 2.63 5.05 -6.20
N ALA A 45 2.01 3.92 -5.82
CA ALA A 45 2.70 2.74 -5.33
C ALA A 45 3.66 2.15 -6.39
N LEU A 46 3.21 2.05 -7.64
CA LEU A 46 4.02 1.55 -8.75
C LEU A 46 5.23 2.43 -9.06
N GLN A 47 5.07 3.76 -9.00
CA GLN A 47 6.17 4.70 -9.25
C GLN A 47 7.17 4.75 -8.10
N THR A 48 6.69 4.77 -6.86
CA THR A 48 7.55 4.96 -5.68
C THR A 48 8.16 3.66 -5.17
N ARG A 49 7.66 2.50 -5.60
CA ARG A 49 8.03 1.18 -5.09
C ARG A 49 7.97 1.14 -3.56
N CYS A 50 6.86 1.60 -3.00
CA CYS A 50 6.59 1.52 -1.57
C CYS A 50 6.65 0.07 -1.08
N THR A 51 6.79 -0.13 0.23
CA THR A 51 6.96 -1.47 0.80
C THR A 51 5.66 -2.28 0.76
N LEU A 52 4.53 -1.61 1.01
CA LEU A 52 3.20 -2.20 0.97
C LEU A 52 2.22 -1.13 0.49
N SER A 53 1.23 -1.51 -0.32
CA SER A 53 0.07 -0.68 -0.62
C SER A 53 -1.19 -1.44 -0.24
N ILE A 54 -2.13 -0.75 0.40
CA ILE A 54 -3.41 -1.32 0.80
C ILE A 54 -4.48 -0.58 0.00
N LEU A 55 -5.16 -1.33 -0.86
CA LEU A 55 -6.20 -0.83 -1.75
C LEU A 55 -7.53 -1.46 -1.36
N THR A 56 -8.60 -0.68 -1.48
CA THR A 56 -9.95 -1.12 -1.11
C THR A 56 -10.44 -2.22 -2.05
N MET A 57 -10.04 -2.18 -3.33
CA MET A 57 -10.32 -3.25 -4.28
C MET A 57 -9.77 -4.62 -3.87
N GLU A 58 -8.63 -4.68 -3.18
CA GLU A 58 -8.06 -5.97 -2.73
C GLU A 58 -8.96 -6.65 -1.69
N GLN A 59 -9.70 -5.88 -0.88
CA GLN A 59 -10.68 -6.44 0.05
C GLN A 59 -11.91 -7.03 -0.67
N ARG A 60 -12.16 -6.60 -1.92
CA ARG A 60 -13.38 -6.92 -2.68
C ARG A 60 -13.15 -7.95 -3.80
N SER A 61 -11.90 -8.13 -4.28
CA SER A 61 -11.58 -8.88 -5.50
C SER A 61 -11.06 -10.31 -5.31
N ASN A 62 -10.93 -10.84 -4.09
CA ASN A 62 -10.58 -12.26 -3.90
C ASN A 62 -11.70 -13.22 -4.38
N ALA A 63 -12.84 -12.69 -4.84
CA ALA A 63 -13.83 -13.45 -5.58
C ALA A 63 -13.40 -13.69 -7.03
N THR A 64 -12.41 -14.55 -7.29
CA THR A 64 -12.35 -15.50 -8.43
C THR A 64 -11.06 -16.30 -8.33
N ASP A 65 -11.12 -17.45 -7.67
CA ASP A 65 -10.16 -18.52 -7.93
C ASP A 65 -10.82 -19.58 -8.83
N THR A 66 -9.99 -20.28 -9.59
CA THR A 66 -10.34 -21.11 -10.77
C THR A 66 -11.21 -22.36 -10.44
N ASN A 67 -11.62 -22.53 -9.18
CA ASN A 67 -12.33 -23.69 -8.64
C ASN A 67 -13.73 -23.40 -8.06
N GLY A 68 -14.34 -22.24 -8.31
CA GLY A 68 -15.74 -21.98 -7.96
C GLY A 68 -16.06 -21.83 -6.46
N VAL A 69 -15.04 -21.62 -5.63
CA VAL A 69 -15.20 -21.29 -4.21
C VAL A 69 -15.25 -19.77 -4.07
N LYS A 70 -16.37 -19.24 -3.57
CA LYS A 70 -16.51 -17.81 -3.25
C LYS A 70 -15.74 -17.54 -1.97
N GLU A 71 -14.56 -16.93 -2.07
CA GLU A 71 -13.84 -16.47 -0.88
C GLU A 71 -14.60 -15.32 -0.20
N GLU A 72 -14.58 -15.31 1.13
CA GLU A 72 -15.14 -14.24 1.93
C GLU A 72 -14.34 -12.93 1.75
N PRO A 73 -15.00 -11.76 1.89
CA PRO A 73 -14.29 -10.48 1.87
C PRO A 73 -13.21 -10.46 2.96
N MET A 74 -12.03 -9.95 2.61
CA MET A 74 -10.91 -9.86 3.54
C MET A 74 -11.30 -9.02 4.76
N SER A 75 -11.17 -9.59 5.96
CA SER A 75 -11.44 -8.88 7.21
C SER A 75 -10.32 -7.87 7.51
N LEU A 76 -10.60 -6.89 8.37
CA LEU A 76 -9.58 -5.96 8.84
C LEU A 76 -8.43 -6.71 9.54
N MET A 77 -8.74 -7.82 10.23
CA MET A 77 -7.73 -8.63 10.90
C MET A 77 -6.77 -9.27 9.90
N ASP A 78 -7.29 -9.77 8.77
CA ASP A 78 -6.45 -10.36 7.71
C ASP A 78 -5.49 -9.33 7.09
N VAL A 79 -5.96 -8.07 6.95
CA VAL A 79 -5.09 -6.96 6.51
C VAL A 79 -3.97 -6.74 7.52
N VAL A 80 -4.29 -6.66 8.81
CA VAL A 80 -3.30 -6.47 9.88
C VAL A 80 -2.31 -7.64 9.93
N ASP A 81 -2.79 -8.88 9.77
CA ASP A 81 -1.94 -10.08 9.75
C ASP A 81 -0.98 -10.07 8.56
N ARG A 82 -1.46 -9.66 7.37
CA ARG A 82 -0.60 -9.46 6.19
C ARG A 82 0.46 -8.38 6.43
N MET A 83 0.10 -7.29 7.10
CA MET A 83 1.06 -6.25 7.48
C MET A 83 2.11 -6.79 8.45
N GLN A 84 1.68 -7.53 9.47
CA GLN A 84 2.56 -8.15 10.46
C GLN A 84 3.56 -9.09 9.78
N GLU A 85 3.11 -9.93 8.85
CA GLU A 85 3.98 -10.86 8.12
C GLU A 85 5.07 -10.11 7.36
N VAL A 86 4.70 -9.06 6.61
CA VAL A 86 5.64 -8.25 5.84
C VAL A 86 6.65 -7.54 6.76
N ILE A 87 6.19 -6.94 7.85
CA ILE A 87 7.05 -6.25 8.83
C ILE A 87 8.03 -7.24 9.46
N THR A 88 7.56 -8.40 9.90
CA THR A 88 8.38 -9.45 10.53
C THR A 88 9.42 -9.98 9.57
N ARG A 89 9.01 -10.33 8.33
CA ARG A 89 9.90 -10.82 7.29
C ARG A 89 10.99 -9.80 6.94
N ARG A 90 10.64 -8.53 6.85
CA ARG A 90 11.61 -7.46 6.58
C ARG A 90 12.57 -7.26 7.74
N ARG A 91 12.09 -7.31 8.97
CA ARG A 91 12.94 -7.20 10.16
C ARG A 91 13.97 -8.34 10.23
N ASN A 92 13.56 -9.58 9.93
CA ASN A 92 14.46 -10.73 9.86
C ASN A 92 15.55 -10.56 8.78
N ASN A 93 15.25 -9.82 7.71
CA ASN A 93 16.20 -9.47 6.66
C ASN A 93 17.01 -8.19 6.97
N GLY A 94 17.04 -7.72 8.21
CA GLY A 94 17.77 -6.51 8.64
C GLY A 94 17.16 -5.19 8.15
N ARG A 95 15.93 -5.20 7.63
CA ARG A 95 15.20 -4.03 7.13
C ARG A 95 14.08 -3.66 8.09
N ALA A 96 14.41 -2.85 9.11
CA ALA A 96 13.46 -2.45 10.15
C ALA A 96 12.55 -1.26 9.77
N SER A 97 12.68 -0.72 8.55
CA SER A 97 11.89 0.42 8.06
C SER A 97 11.11 0.09 6.79
N GLY A 98 10.06 0.87 6.54
CA GLY A 98 9.22 0.76 5.36
C GLY A 98 8.21 1.89 5.24
N VAL A 99 7.50 1.88 4.11
CA VAL A 99 6.41 2.80 3.82
C VAL A 99 5.20 2.00 3.37
N VAL A 100 4.06 2.27 4.00
CA VAL A 100 2.76 1.70 3.67
C VAL A 100 1.89 2.79 3.08
N LEU A 101 1.41 2.60 1.87
CA LEU A 101 0.41 3.46 1.26
C LEU A 101 -0.98 2.89 1.53
N VAL A 102 -1.92 3.74 1.95
CA VAL A 102 -3.27 3.33 2.32
C VAL A 102 -4.26 4.16 1.51
N SER A 103 -5.16 3.53 0.76
CA SER A 103 -6.21 4.28 0.07
C SER A 103 -7.20 4.88 1.06
N GLU A 104 -7.76 6.03 0.69
CA GLU A 104 -8.73 6.76 1.48
C GLU A 104 -9.99 5.97 1.86
N HIS A 105 -10.38 5.01 1.01
CA HIS A 105 -11.67 4.31 1.11
C HIS A 105 -11.61 3.00 1.91
N ILE A 106 -10.49 2.75 2.62
CA ILE A 106 -10.40 1.62 3.53
C ILE A 106 -11.25 1.90 4.78
N ILE A 107 -12.32 1.12 4.98
CA ILE A 107 -13.22 1.14 6.14
C ILE A 107 -13.57 -0.30 6.48
#